data_AF-A0A5C6LTR1-F1
#
_entry.id   AF-A0A5C6LTR1-F1
#
_cell.length_a   1.000
_cell.length_b   1.000
_cell.length_c   1.000
_cell.angle_alpha   90.00
_cell.angle_beta   90.00
_cell.angle_gamma   90.00
#
_symmetry.space_group_name_H-M   'P 1'
#
loop_
_entity.id
_entity.type
_entity.pdbx_description
1 polymer ?
#
loop_
_entity_poly.entity_id
_entity_poly.type
_entity_poly.pdbx_seq_one_letter_code
_entity_poly.pdbx_strand_id
1 'polypeptide(L)'
;MKTNYKLSTGDKAFIEEHLNGDLYNKTDPENQIRPEISPIDYYRLHNMDFNWAVLSPLSKMVAAYLEKKQQDLTEAIAVTSPGQKLLFFWWYLDGQVTNGGFSQFIDNGYDKYFPAVLNGLKQLPNKKYYELVEKVYFLYLKGKSDTVNKNNIPYFKINAQLYKDLEAFIREHQEQFIKPIDKKYTGRVEHKTDNVVEVLEVKKGVPEGKYEKYVDGVQIEEIFYSKGKQIGEKKFKEGQPYEEKRTDSTVKNMEHTLKYYPNGQLKSHTKRIIKDSYNSNMVFRDRFYDTGIIKAQYWEDETEKIHIRRYFDDGQIRSYHTIKKIENERFNKLNEYLICFDENKKKR
;
A
#
# COMPACT_ATOMS: atom_id res chain seq x y z
N MET A 1 -11.17 24.06 -18.59
CA MET A 1 -10.77 24.07 -20.02
C MET A 1 -10.05 22.75 -20.30
N LYS A 2 -10.63 21.85 -21.12
CA LYS A 2 -10.04 20.53 -21.43
C LYS A 2 -9.10 20.69 -22.64
N THR A 3 -7.81 20.89 -22.43
CA THR A 3 -6.86 20.85 -23.53
C THR A 3 -6.45 19.41 -23.79
N ASN A 4 -7.18 18.74 -24.69
CA ASN A 4 -6.70 17.54 -25.38
C ASN A 4 -5.60 17.98 -26.37
N TYR A 5 -4.45 18.42 -25.86
CA TYR A 5 -3.27 18.68 -26.70
C TYR A 5 -2.74 17.32 -27.17
N LYS A 6 -3.01 16.99 -28.44
CA LYS A 6 -2.49 15.80 -29.10
C LYS A 6 -1.21 16.20 -29.82
N LEU A 7 -0.09 15.58 -29.43
CA LEU A 7 1.20 15.82 -30.08
C LEU A 7 1.14 15.40 -31.54
N SER A 8 1.61 16.28 -32.42
CA SER A 8 1.78 15.99 -33.84
C SER A 8 2.96 15.04 -34.08
N THR A 9 3.09 14.51 -35.30
CA THR A 9 4.26 13.70 -35.69
C THR A 9 5.56 14.50 -35.55
N GLY A 10 5.55 15.78 -35.91
CA GLY A 10 6.71 16.66 -35.75
C GLY A 10 7.08 16.90 -34.30
N ASP A 11 6.09 17.08 -33.41
CA ASP A 11 6.33 17.23 -31.97
C ASP A 11 7.00 15.98 -31.39
N LYS A 12 6.56 14.79 -31.80
CA LYS A 12 7.14 13.52 -31.35
C LYS A 12 8.57 13.31 -31.86
N ALA A 13 8.84 13.65 -33.12
CA ALA A 13 10.20 13.58 -33.66
C ALA A 13 11.17 14.52 -32.92
N PHE A 14 10.71 15.73 -32.59
CA PHE A 14 11.47 16.69 -31.78
C PHE A 14 11.78 16.16 -30.38
N ILE A 15 10.82 15.50 -29.72
CA ILE A 15 11.06 14.86 -28.42
C ILE A 15 12.07 13.71 -28.56
N GLU A 16 11.92 12.87 -29.58
CA GLU A 16 12.80 11.71 -29.78
C GLU A 16 14.27 12.11 -29.95
N GLU A 17 14.54 13.23 -30.63
CA GLU A 17 15.88 13.81 -30.73
C GLU A 17 16.49 14.09 -29.35
N HIS A 18 15.69 14.63 -28.42
CA HIS A 18 16.13 14.87 -27.04
C HIS A 18 16.27 13.58 -26.24
N LEU A 19 15.45 12.55 -26.51
CA LEU A 19 15.55 11.24 -25.85
C LEU A 19 16.82 10.48 -26.26
N ASN A 20 17.34 10.72 -27.48
CA ASN A 20 18.61 10.16 -27.92
C ASN A 20 19.81 10.73 -27.16
N GLY A 21 19.66 11.91 -26.55
CA GLY A 21 20.66 12.53 -25.67
C GLY A 21 20.62 12.07 -24.20
N ASP A 22 19.91 10.98 -23.90
CA ASP A 22 19.78 10.46 -22.54
C ASP A 22 21.13 9.98 -21.96
N LEU A 23 21.70 10.80 -21.07
CA LEU A 23 22.97 10.55 -20.40
C LEU A 23 22.96 9.29 -19.53
N TYR A 24 21.79 8.77 -19.15
CA TYR A 24 21.65 7.62 -18.25
C TYR A 24 21.39 6.31 -19.00
N ASN A 25 21.33 6.32 -20.34
CA ASN A 25 20.96 5.14 -21.12
C ASN A 25 22.08 4.08 -21.23
N LYS A 26 23.35 4.48 -21.09
CA LYS A 26 24.53 3.60 -21.17
C LYS A 26 24.45 2.40 -20.22
N THR A 27 24.62 1.17 -20.71
CA THR A 27 24.68 -0.04 -19.88
C THR A 27 26.06 -0.69 -19.93
N ASP A 28 26.44 -1.35 -18.84
CA ASP A 28 27.61 -2.20 -18.70
C ASP A 28 27.11 -3.64 -18.44
N PRO A 29 26.99 -4.49 -19.47
CA PRO A 29 26.49 -5.85 -19.35
C PRO A 29 27.34 -6.75 -18.46
N GLU A 30 28.65 -6.51 -18.41
CA GLU A 30 29.62 -7.36 -17.69
C GLU A 30 29.53 -7.17 -16.17
N ASN A 31 29.11 -5.98 -15.73
CA ASN A 31 29.01 -5.62 -14.31
C ASN A 31 27.56 -5.47 -13.82
N GLN A 32 26.59 -6.06 -14.51
CA GLN A 32 25.18 -5.90 -14.18
C GLN A 32 24.85 -6.33 -12.74
N ILE A 33 24.30 -5.40 -11.96
CA ILE A 33 23.85 -5.67 -10.60
C ILE A 33 22.44 -6.25 -10.59
N ARG A 34 22.19 -7.19 -9.68
CA ARG A 34 20.85 -7.74 -9.43
C ARG A 34 20.66 -7.84 -7.93
N PRO A 35 19.90 -6.94 -7.29
CA PRO A 35 19.63 -7.03 -5.88
C PRO A 35 19.00 -8.37 -5.51
N GLU A 36 19.38 -8.85 -4.33
CA GLU A 36 18.68 -9.91 -3.65
C GLU A 36 17.55 -9.31 -2.84
N ILE A 37 16.35 -9.88 -2.97
CA ILE A 37 15.18 -9.48 -2.21
C ILE A 37 14.70 -10.66 -1.38
N SER A 38 14.01 -10.40 -0.28
CA SER A 38 13.39 -11.45 0.54
C SER A 38 12.45 -12.29 -0.33
N PRO A 39 12.63 -13.62 -0.39
CA PRO A 39 11.68 -14.50 -1.09
C PRO A 39 10.27 -14.40 -0.52
N ILE A 40 10.13 -14.09 0.78
CA ILE A 40 8.84 -13.85 1.43
C ILE A 40 8.17 -12.61 0.83
N ASP A 41 8.91 -11.50 0.75
CA ASP A 41 8.41 -10.25 0.20
C ASP A 41 8.10 -10.36 -1.30
N TYR A 42 8.88 -11.15 -2.05
CA TYR A 42 8.58 -11.42 -3.45
C TYR A 42 7.18 -12.02 -3.62
N TYR A 43 6.77 -12.99 -2.80
CA TYR A 43 5.46 -13.61 -2.94
C TYR A 43 4.32 -12.78 -2.32
N ARG A 44 4.57 -12.05 -1.22
CA ARG A 44 3.48 -11.40 -0.45
C ARG A 44 3.24 -9.93 -0.82
N LEU A 45 4.27 -9.18 -1.21
CA LEU A 45 4.13 -7.75 -1.43
C LEU A 45 3.51 -7.48 -2.79
N HIS A 46 2.80 -6.36 -2.87
CA HIS A 46 2.11 -5.92 -4.07
C HIS A 46 2.24 -4.41 -4.27
N ASN A 47 2.04 -3.97 -5.50
CA ASN A 47 2.05 -2.59 -5.95
C ASN A 47 3.33 -1.87 -5.50
N MET A 48 3.16 -0.71 -4.86
CA MET A 48 4.23 0.16 -4.39
C MET A 48 5.17 -0.56 -3.41
N ASP A 49 4.66 -1.39 -2.50
CA ASP A 49 5.49 -2.09 -1.51
C ASP A 49 6.43 -3.09 -2.18
N PHE A 50 5.94 -3.81 -3.20
CA PHE A 50 6.78 -4.71 -4.00
C PHE A 50 7.82 -3.93 -4.80
N ASN A 51 7.40 -2.86 -5.49
CA ASN A 51 8.30 -2.02 -6.27
C ASN A 51 9.42 -1.43 -5.39
N TRP A 52 9.09 -1.02 -4.16
CA TRP A 52 10.06 -0.54 -3.18
C TRP A 52 11.01 -1.65 -2.69
N ALA A 53 10.52 -2.86 -2.44
CA ALA A 53 11.35 -4.00 -2.04
C ALA A 53 12.43 -4.34 -3.08
N VAL A 54 12.15 -4.07 -4.37
CA VAL A 54 13.13 -4.20 -5.47
C VAL A 54 14.03 -2.96 -5.56
N LEU A 55 13.45 -1.77 -5.51
CA LEU A 55 14.17 -0.51 -5.69
C LEU A 55 15.17 -0.22 -4.56
N SER A 56 14.77 -0.41 -3.31
CA SER A 56 15.59 -0.06 -2.14
C SER A 56 16.99 -0.71 -2.16
N PRO A 57 17.14 -2.04 -2.34
CA PRO A 57 18.46 -2.65 -2.47
C PRO A 57 19.16 -2.25 -3.76
N LEU A 58 18.45 -2.07 -4.88
CA LEU A 58 19.04 -1.53 -6.12
C LEU A 58 19.70 -0.18 -5.89
N SER A 59 19.00 0.76 -5.25
CA SER A 59 19.50 2.10 -4.96
C SER A 59 20.72 2.08 -4.04
N LYS A 60 20.74 1.20 -3.03
CA LYS A 60 21.91 1.00 -2.16
C LYS A 60 23.12 0.49 -2.94
N MET A 61 22.91 -0.44 -3.88
CA MET A 61 23.99 -0.94 -4.73
C MET A 61 24.53 0.15 -5.64
N VAL A 62 23.66 0.94 -6.30
CA VAL A 62 24.09 2.08 -7.14
C VAL A 62 24.87 3.11 -6.30
N ALA A 63 24.40 3.44 -5.09
CA ALA A 63 25.11 4.36 -4.19
C ALA A 63 26.50 3.82 -3.81
N ALA A 64 26.62 2.53 -3.48
CA ALA A 64 27.91 1.91 -3.18
C ALA A 64 28.87 1.93 -4.38
N TYR A 65 28.36 1.77 -5.61
CA TYR A 65 29.16 1.91 -6.83
C TYR A 65 29.66 3.35 -7.01
N LEU A 66 28.78 4.34 -6.82
CA LEU A 66 29.10 5.76 -6.90
C LEU A 66 30.23 6.14 -5.93
N GLU A 67 30.12 5.70 -4.67
CA GLU A 67 31.13 5.94 -3.63
C GLU A 67 32.46 5.25 -3.95
N LYS A 68 32.42 3.96 -4.30
CA LYS A 68 33.62 3.15 -4.55
C LYS A 68 34.44 3.64 -5.75
N LYS A 69 33.77 4.14 -6.79
CA LYS A 69 34.41 4.54 -8.04
C LYS A 69 34.66 6.05 -8.13
N GLN A 70 34.17 6.85 -7.17
CA GLN A 70 34.18 8.31 -7.23
C GLN A 70 33.62 8.83 -8.56
N GLN A 71 32.57 8.15 -9.04
CA GLN A 71 31.95 8.41 -10.33
C GLN A 71 30.73 9.31 -10.16
N ASP A 72 30.27 9.91 -11.25
CA ASP A 72 28.95 10.53 -11.28
C ASP A 72 27.84 9.47 -11.43
N LEU A 73 26.59 9.91 -11.31
CA LEU A 73 25.43 9.03 -11.46
C LEU A 73 25.31 8.43 -12.87
N THR A 74 25.78 9.10 -13.91
CA THR A 74 25.68 8.60 -15.30
C THR A 74 26.56 7.36 -15.52
N GLU A 75 27.71 7.31 -14.85
CA GLU A 75 28.56 6.11 -14.83
C GLU A 75 28.08 5.07 -13.81
N ALA A 76 27.68 5.48 -12.61
CA ALA A 76 27.21 4.56 -11.58
C ALA A 76 25.92 3.81 -11.96
N ILE A 77 25.04 4.42 -12.77
CA ILE A 77 23.82 3.76 -13.25
C ILE A 77 24.08 2.78 -14.40
N ALA A 78 25.27 2.79 -15.00
CA ALA A 78 25.57 1.92 -16.14
C ALA A 78 25.54 0.43 -15.77
N VAL A 79 25.83 0.09 -14.51
CA VAL A 79 25.74 -1.29 -14.01
C VAL A 79 24.29 -1.79 -13.84
N THR A 80 23.29 -0.99 -14.16
CA THR A 80 21.88 -1.40 -14.10
C THR A 80 21.32 -1.72 -15.48
N SER A 81 20.29 -2.57 -15.50
CA SER A 81 19.60 -2.97 -16.72
C SER A 81 18.63 -1.88 -17.19
N PRO A 82 18.16 -1.90 -18.45
CA PRO A 82 17.12 -0.98 -18.90
C PRO A 82 15.84 -1.03 -18.04
N GLY A 83 15.45 -2.21 -17.55
CA GLY A 83 14.33 -2.37 -16.63
C GLY A 83 14.61 -1.74 -15.26
N GLN A 84 15.79 -1.96 -14.69
CA GLN A 84 16.17 -1.34 -13.41
C GLN A 84 16.23 0.19 -13.49
N LYS A 85 16.68 0.75 -14.61
CA LYS A 85 16.67 2.21 -14.86
C LYS A 85 15.26 2.76 -14.91
N LEU A 86 14.33 2.05 -15.57
CA LEU A 86 12.91 2.40 -15.53
C LEU A 86 12.47 2.56 -14.07
N LEU A 87 12.68 1.55 -13.23
CA LEU A 87 12.25 1.59 -11.82
C LEU A 87 12.96 2.71 -11.04
N PHE A 88 14.28 2.87 -11.22
CA PHE A 88 15.11 3.84 -10.51
C PHE A 88 14.73 5.29 -10.83
N PHE A 89 14.61 5.66 -12.11
CA PHE A 89 14.27 7.03 -12.49
C PHE A 89 12.78 7.35 -12.35
N TRP A 90 11.91 6.36 -12.58
CA TRP A 90 10.48 6.53 -12.31
C TRP A 90 10.23 6.90 -10.84
N TRP A 91 10.99 6.36 -9.89
CA TRP A 91 10.85 6.72 -8.48
C TRP A 91 11.10 8.20 -8.19
N TYR A 92 12.10 8.81 -8.83
CA TYR A 92 12.33 10.26 -8.72
C TYR A 92 11.14 11.05 -9.27
N LEU A 93 10.57 10.60 -10.39
CA LEU A 93 9.35 11.22 -10.91
C LEU A 93 8.18 11.09 -9.94
N ASP A 94 7.86 9.87 -9.53
CA ASP A 94 6.71 9.56 -8.66
C ASP A 94 6.81 10.32 -7.34
N GLY A 95 7.96 10.29 -6.68
CA GLY A 95 8.19 10.99 -5.41
C GLY A 95 8.05 12.51 -5.48
N GLN A 96 8.40 13.15 -6.59
CA GLN A 96 8.19 14.60 -6.74
C GLN A 96 6.76 14.94 -7.17
N VAL A 97 6.23 14.19 -8.15
CA VAL A 97 4.92 14.49 -8.75
C VAL A 97 3.77 14.20 -7.80
N THR A 98 3.87 13.17 -6.96
CA THR A 98 2.86 12.89 -5.92
C THR A 98 2.84 13.95 -4.81
N ASN A 99 3.95 14.64 -4.56
CA ASN A 99 4.08 15.66 -3.52
C ASN A 99 3.70 17.08 -4.00
N GLY A 100 4.14 17.49 -5.20
CA GLY A 100 3.91 18.85 -5.70
C GLY A 100 3.72 18.94 -7.22
N GLY A 101 3.35 17.83 -7.86
CA GLY A 101 3.15 17.77 -9.30
C GLY A 101 4.44 17.86 -10.12
N PHE A 102 4.30 17.90 -11.44
CA PHE A 102 5.43 18.07 -12.36
C PHE A 102 6.13 19.42 -12.18
N SER A 103 5.42 20.41 -11.63
CA SER A 103 5.95 21.67 -11.12
C SER A 103 7.20 21.44 -10.27
N GLN A 104 6.97 20.77 -9.14
CA GLN A 104 8.00 20.43 -8.17
C GLN A 104 9.13 19.58 -8.79
N PHE A 105 8.82 18.63 -9.68
CA PHE A 105 9.85 17.83 -10.36
C PHE A 105 10.81 18.70 -11.18
N ILE A 106 10.30 19.68 -11.92
CA ILE A 106 11.11 20.60 -12.72
C ILE A 106 11.86 21.59 -11.81
N ASP A 107 11.16 22.23 -10.88
CA ASP A 107 11.71 23.30 -10.05
C ASP A 107 12.82 22.79 -9.10
N ASN A 108 12.76 21.52 -8.70
CA ASN A 108 13.81 20.87 -7.91
C ASN A 108 14.99 20.32 -8.74
N GLY A 109 15.03 20.56 -10.06
CA GLY A 109 16.14 20.15 -10.92
C GLY A 109 16.18 18.67 -11.28
N TYR A 110 15.03 17.97 -11.18
CA TYR A 110 14.90 16.57 -11.61
C TYR A 110 14.49 16.46 -13.09
N ASP A 111 14.22 17.58 -13.76
CA ASP A 111 13.96 17.69 -15.20
C ASP A 111 15.01 17.00 -16.07
N LYS A 112 16.28 17.00 -15.65
CA LYS A 112 17.36 16.25 -16.31
C LYS A 112 17.10 14.73 -16.44
N TYR A 113 16.17 14.17 -15.67
CA TYR A 113 15.78 12.77 -15.74
C TYR A 113 14.61 12.48 -16.69
N PHE A 114 14.00 13.49 -17.32
CA PHE A 114 12.91 13.27 -18.29
C PHE A 114 13.28 12.24 -19.38
N PRO A 115 14.48 12.29 -20.01
CA PRO A 115 14.85 11.30 -21.01
C PRO A 115 14.86 9.87 -20.46
N ALA A 116 15.53 9.63 -19.33
CA ALA A 116 15.61 8.32 -18.69
C ALA A 116 14.25 7.78 -18.26
N VAL A 117 13.40 8.64 -17.68
CA VAL A 117 12.02 8.30 -17.32
C VAL A 117 11.22 7.88 -18.56
N LEU A 118 11.28 8.65 -19.65
CA LEU A 118 10.53 8.36 -20.88
C LEU A 118 11.04 7.09 -21.56
N ASN A 119 12.35 6.91 -21.69
CA ASN A 119 12.96 5.70 -22.22
C ASN A 119 12.61 4.46 -21.38
N GLY A 120 12.52 4.60 -20.06
CA GLY A 120 11.99 3.57 -19.18
C GLY A 120 10.51 3.26 -19.48
N LEU A 121 9.65 4.28 -19.44
CA LEU A 121 8.19 4.10 -19.63
C LEU A 121 7.83 3.56 -21.01
N LYS A 122 8.66 3.77 -22.04
CA LYS A 122 8.52 3.15 -23.36
C LYS A 122 8.51 1.62 -23.29
N GLN A 123 9.15 1.01 -22.29
CA GLN A 123 9.23 -0.45 -22.15
C GLN A 123 7.92 -1.06 -21.64
N LEU A 124 7.11 -0.30 -20.90
CA LEU A 124 5.85 -0.80 -20.35
C LEU A 124 4.80 -1.05 -21.45
N PRO A 125 3.97 -2.12 -21.34
CA PRO A 125 2.90 -2.36 -22.30
C PRO A 125 1.87 -1.22 -22.37
N ASN A 126 1.51 -0.64 -21.22
CA ASN A 126 0.54 0.44 -21.14
C ASN A 126 1.18 1.79 -21.44
N LYS A 127 0.98 2.29 -22.66
CA LYS A 127 1.61 3.54 -23.15
C LYS A 127 1.04 4.82 -22.55
N LYS A 128 -0.06 4.78 -21.78
CA LYS A 128 -0.69 5.99 -21.22
C LYS A 128 0.25 6.78 -20.29
N TYR A 129 1.13 6.09 -19.57
CA TYR A 129 2.12 6.73 -18.68
C TYR A 129 3.15 7.51 -19.48
N TYR A 130 3.72 6.84 -20.49
CA TYR A 130 4.64 7.44 -21.44
C TYR A 130 4.01 8.68 -22.09
N GLU A 131 2.81 8.56 -22.66
CA GLU A 131 2.12 9.67 -23.34
C GLU A 131 1.82 10.84 -22.41
N LEU A 132 1.55 10.59 -21.13
CA LEU A 132 1.32 11.65 -20.14
C LEU A 132 2.61 12.42 -19.86
N VAL A 133 3.71 11.71 -19.58
CA VAL A 133 5.02 12.32 -19.31
C VAL A 133 5.58 12.98 -20.58
N GLU A 134 5.35 12.40 -21.76
CA GLU A 134 5.79 12.91 -23.07
C GLU A 134 5.20 14.30 -23.32
N LYS A 135 3.91 14.49 -23.01
CA LYS A 135 3.25 15.80 -23.12
C LYS A 135 3.84 16.83 -22.15
N VAL A 136 4.17 16.41 -20.92
CA VAL A 136 4.80 17.31 -19.94
C VAL A 136 6.17 17.74 -20.46
N TYR A 137 6.97 16.77 -20.91
CA TYR A 137 8.32 17.03 -21.38
C TYR A 137 8.31 17.93 -22.63
N PHE A 138 7.37 17.71 -23.56
CA PHE A 138 7.16 18.61 -24.68
C PHE A 138 6.90 20.06 -24.25
N LEU A 139 6.00 20.27 -23.27
CA LEU A 139 5.71 21.61 -22.77
C LEU A 139 6.94 22.24 -22.11
N TYR A 140 7.69 21.46 -21.34
CA TYR A 140 8.96 21.88 -20.75
C TYR A 140 9.97 22.31 -21.83
N LEU A 141 10.21 21.49 -22.86
CA LEU A 141 11.13 21.80 -23.96
C LEU A 141 10.72 23.04 -24.76
N LYS A 142 9.42 23.38 -24.80
CA LYS A 142 8.92 24.61 -25.42
C LYS A 142 8.96 25.83 -24.50
N GLY A 143 9.56 25.75 -23.32
CA GLY A 143 9.61 26.84 -22.34
C GLY A 143 8.25 27.18 -21.73
N LYS A 144 7.30 26.22 -21.73
CA LYS A 144 5.93 26.41 -21.25
C LYS A 144 5.69 25.75 -19.88
N SER A 145 6.67 25.78 -18.99
CA SER A 145 6.57 25.18 -17.63
C SER A 145 5.41 25.74 -16.81
N ASP A 146 5.05 27.02 -16.96
CA ASP A 146 3.84 27.61 -16.34
C ASP A 146 2.55 26.90 -16.74
N THR A 147 2.52 26.35 -17.95
CA THR A 147 1.38 25.61 -18.48
C THR A 147 1.27 24.21 -17.87
N VAL A 148 2.40 23.62 -17.46
CA VAL A 148 2.43 22.34 -16.72
C VAL A 148 1.74 22.50 -15.37
N ASN A 149 2.03 23.59 -14.65
CA ASN A 149 1.41 23.94 -13.37
C ASN A 149 -0.10 24.18 -13.50
N LYS A 150 -0.52 24.92 -14.53
CA LYS A 150 -1.94 25.30 -14.73
C LYS A 150 -2.83 24.15 -15.22
N ASN A 151 -2.27 23.13 -15.86
CA ASN A 151 -3.04 22.09 -16.54
C ASN A 151 -3.45 20.88 -15.68
N ASN A 152 -3.17 20.87 -14.37
CA ASN A 152 -3.55 19.79 -13.43
C ASN A 152 -3.44 18.39 -14.06
N ILE A 153 -2.23 18.05 -14.51
CA ILE A 153 -1.94 16.81 -15.25
C ILE A 153 -2.22 15.63 -14.31
N PRO A 154 -3.15 14.70 -14.67
CA PRO A 154 -3.77 13.80 -13.72
C PRO A 154 -2.92 12.55 -13.40
N TYR A 155 -1.66 12.74 -13.00
CA TYR A 155 -0.76 11.65 -12.63
C TYR A 155 -1.35 10.78 -11.50
N PHE A 156 -1.93 11.40 -10.48
CA PHE A 156 -2.61 10.74 -9.36
C PHE A 156 -3.81 9.86 -9.78
N LYS A 157 -4.37 10.05 -10.99
CA LYS A 157 -5.45 9.19 -11.49
C LYS A 157 -4.93 7.88 -12.07
N ILE A 158 -3.64 7.82 -12.40
CA ILE A 158 -3.03 6.68 -13.10
C ILE A 158 -1.90 6.01 -12.31
N ASN A 159 -1.31 6.66 -11.30
CA ASN A 159 -0.19 6.13 -10.53
C ASN A 159 -0.50 4.80 -9.82
N ALA A 160 -1.69 4.65 -9.23
CA ALA A 160 -2.09 3.39 -8.60
C ALA A 160 -2.11 2.21 -9.58
N GLN A 161 -2.46 2.45 -10.85
CA GLN A 161 -2.35 1.43 -11.89
C GLN A 161 -0.91 1.28 -12.38
N LEU A 162 -0.12 2.36 -12.43
CA LEU A 162 1.31 2.29 -12.76
C LEU A 162 2.07 1.39 -11.79
N TYR A 163 1.75 1.44 -10.49
CA TYR A 163 2.37 0.55 -9.50
C TYR A 163 2.12 -0.93 -9.81
N LYS A 164 0.90 -1.26 -10.25
CA LYS A 164 0.52 -2.63 -10.67
C LYS A 164 1.21 -3.04 -11.95
N ASP A 165 1.23 -2.15 -12.94
CA ASP A 165 1.83 -2.43 -14.24
C ASP A 165 3.35 -2.60 -14.12
N LEU A 166 4.00 -1.84 -13.22
CA LEU A 166 5.42 -2.03 -12.87
C LEU A 166 5.67 -3.35 -12.13
N GLU A 167 4.86 -3.68 -11.12
CA GLU A 167 4.98 -4.97 -10.44
C GLU A 167 4.87 -6.12 -11.45
N ALA A 168 3.86 -6.09 -12.31
CA ALA A 168 3.64 -7.11 -13.33
C ALA A 168 4.84 -7.20 -14.28
N PHE A 169 5.36 -6.07 -14.75
CA PHE A 169 6.52 -6.01 -15.63
C PHE A 169 7.79 -6.57 -14.96
N ILE A 170 8.05 -6.20 -13.70
CA ILE A 170 9.19 -6.73 -12.92
C ILE A 170 9.05 -8.24 -12.73
N ARG A 171 7.86 -8.72 -12.37
CA ARG A 171 7.61 -10.15 -12.20
C ARG A 171 7.75 -10.92 -13.50
N GLU A 172 7.33 -10.34 -14.63
CA GLU A 172 7.48 -10.96 -15.96
C GLU A 172 8.96 -11.06 -16.34
N HIS A 173 9.72 -9.98 -16.17
CA HIS A 173 11.11 -9.81 -16.59
C HIS A 173 12.12 -9.86 -15.42
N GLN A 174 11.90 -10.72 -14.42
CA GLN A 174 12.65 -10.70 -13.16
C GLN A 174 14.17 -10.72 -13.35
N GLU A 175 14.65 -11.37 -14.41
CA GLU A 175 16.05 -11.51 -14.76
C GLU A 175 16.76 -10.16 -15.00
N GLN A 176 15.99 -9.12 -15.32
CA GLN A 176 16.49 -7.76 -15.46
C GLN A 176 16.60 -7.04 -14.11
N PHE A 177 15.84 -7.46 -13.09
CA PHE A 177 15.62 -6.69 -11.87
C PHE A 177 16.28 -7.28 -10.65
N ILE A 178 16.14 -8.59 -10.44
CA ILE A 178 16.49 -9.26 -9.18
C ILE A 178 17.18 -10.59 -9.45
N LYS A 179 17.78 -11.17 -8.41
CA LYS A 179 18.19 -12.58 -8.46
C LYS A 179 16.95 -13.48 -8.68
N PRO A 180 17.06 -14.58 -9.45
CA PRO A 180 15.91 -15.40 -9.79
C PRO A 180 15.20 -16.02 -8.57
N ILE A 181 13.88 -15.89 -8.54
CA ILE A 181 12.97 -16.55 -7.61
C ILE A 181 11.96 -17.38 -8.43
N ASP A 182 11.67 -18.60 -8.00
CA ASP A 182 10.76 -19.49 -8.72
C ASP A 182 9.30 -19.02 -8.64
N LYS A 183 8.77 -18.55 -9.78
CA LYS A 183 7.39 -18.07 -9.93
C LYS A 183 6.34 -19.14 -9.69
N LYS A 184 6.69 -20.43 -9.66
CA LYS A 184 5.76 -21.56 -9.50
C LYS A 184 6.03 -22.36 -8.23
N TYR A 185 6.87 -21.85 -7.34
CA TYR A 185 7.26 -22.52 -6.11
C TYR A 185 6.03 -22.97 -5.30
N THR A 186 6.12 -24.16 -4.71
CA THR A 186 5.13 -24.69 -3.76
C THR A 186 5.88 -25.28 -2.58
N GLY A 187 5.57 -24.81 -1.38
CA GLY A 187 6.24 -25.24 -0.16
C GLY A 187 6.31 -24.12 0.88
N ARG A 188 7.14 -24.35 1.90
CA ARG A 188 7.40 -23.41 2.99
C ARG A 188 8.69 -22.64 2.68
N VAL A 189 8.57 -21.32 2.55
CA VAL A 189 9.69 -20.39 2.40
C VAL A 189 10.06 -19.86 3.78
N GLU A 190 11.35 -19.78 4.07
CA GLU A 190 11.89 -19.21 5.29
C GLU A 190 12.95 -18.16 4.93
N HIS A 191 12.90 -17.00 5.56
CA HIS A 191 13.89 -15.94 5.38
C HIS A 191 14.34 -15.45 6.76
N LYS A 192 15.66 -15.35 6.94
CA LYS A 192 16.29 -14.93 8.20
C LYS A 192 17.21 -13.76 7.93
N THR A 193 17.02 -12.68 8.70
CA THR A 193 17.90 -11.51 8.69
C THR A 193 18.11 -11.07 10.13
N ASP A 194 19.36 -11.08 10.59
CA ASP A 194 19.73 -10.75 11.97
C ASP A 194 18.88 -11.50 13.02
N ASN A 195 18.06 -10.76 13.77
CA ASN A 195 17.16 -11.29 14.78
C ASN A 195 15.72 -11.54 14.29
N VAL A 196 15.46 -11.37 13.00
CA VAL A 196 14.15 -11.54 12.38
C VAL A 196 14.08 -12.86 11.62
N VAL A 197 13.03 -13.64 11.88
CA VAL A 197 12.70 -14.86 11.13
C VAL A 197 11.29 -14.71 10.56
N GLU A 198 11.18 -14.89 9.25
CA GLU A 198 9.92 -14.88 8.51
C GLU A 198 9.69 -16.22 7.83
N VAL A 199 8.45 -16.70 7.90
CA VAL A 199 8.03 -17.97 7.31
C VAL A 199 6.77 -17.73 6.50
N LEU A 200 6.66 -18.30 5.31
CA LEU A 200 5.47 -18.21 4.46
C LEU A 200 5.19 -19.54 3.76
N GLU A 201 3.93 -19.94 3.77
CA GLU A 201 3.43 -21.02 2.92
C GLU A 201 3.02 -20.48 1.54
N VAL A 202 3.56 -21.12 0.49
CA VAL A 202 3.36 -20.72 -0.91
C VAL A 202 2.83 -21.91 -1.70
N LYS A 203 1.85 -21.65 -2.58
CA LYS A 203 1.30 -22.64 -3.51
C LYS A 203 1.26 -22.06 -4.91
N LYS A 204 2.01 -22.68 -5.83
CA LYS A 204 2.14 -22.25 -7.24
C LYS A 204 2.51 -20.76 -7.37
N GLY A 205 3.45 -20.29 -6.56
CA GLY A 205 3.95 -18.91 -6.56
C GLY A 205 3.03 -17.88 -5.91
N VAL A 206 2.02 -18.33 -5.17
CA VAL A 206 1.04 -17.46 -4.52
C VAL A 206 0.98 -17.80 -3.02
N PRO A 207 0.92 -16.81 -2.10
CA PRO A 207 0.70 -17.05 -0.68
C PRO A 207 -0.58 -17.87 -0.42
N GLU A 208 -0.45 -18.97 0.32
CA GLU A 208 -1.57 -19.87 0.67
C GLU A 208 -1.29 -20.51 2.03
N GLY A 209 -2.11 -20.21 3.04
CA GLY A 209 -1.89 -20.66 4.41
C GLY A 209 -1.33 -19.55 5.29
N LYS A 210 -0.27 -19.83 6.07
CA LYS A 210 0.24 -18.88 7.07
C LYS A 210 1.52 -18.17 6.64
N TYR A 211 1.59 -16.90 7.02
CA TYR A 211 2.82 -16.15 7.23
C TYR A 211 3.04 -15.92 8.71
N GLU A 212 4.27 -16.04 9.17
CA GLU A 212 4.65 -15.83 10.56
C GLU A 212 5.93 -15.00 10.63
N LYS A 213 5.97 -14.04 11.57
CA LYS A 213 7.14 -13.22 11.83
C LYS A 213 7.53 -13.30 13.30
N TYR A 214 8.82 -13.56 13.51
CA TYR A 214 9.47 -13.63 14.80
C TYR A 214 10.58 -12.60 14.89
N VAL A 215 10.71 -11.94 16.05
CA VAL A 215 11.81 -11.01 16.37
C VAL A 215 12.38 -11.43 17.72
N ASP A 216 13.68 -11.67 17.78
CA ASP A 216 14.37 -12.20 18.98
C ASP A 216 13.72 -13.51 19.50
N GLY A 217 13.23 -14.34 18.57
CA GLY A 217 12.53 -15.59 18.89
C GLY A 217 11.08 -15.42 19.37
N VAL A 218 10.59 -14.19 19.52
CA VAL A 218 9.21 -13.90 19.94
C VAL A 218 8.34 -13.63 18.72
N GLN A 219 7.21 -14.33 18.60
CA GLN A 219 6.25 -14.06 17.53
C GLN A 219 5.65 -12.66 17.69
N ILE A 220 5.65 -11.88 16.62
CA ILE A 220 5.08 -10.52 16.58
C ILE A 220 3.90 -10.39 15.61
N GLU A 221 3.83 -11.26 14.59
CA GLU A 221 2.80 -11.20 13.55
C GLU A 221 2.49 -12.59 12.97
N GLU A 222 1.22 -12.83 12.68
CA GLU A 222 0.71 -13.97 11.93
C GLU A 222 -0.28 -13.44 10.89
N ILE A 223 -0.11 -13.79 9.60
CA ILE A 223 -1.03 -13.39 8.52
C ILE A 223 -1.55 -14.65 7.84
N PHE A 224 -2.85 -14.68 7.56
CA PHE A 224 -3.51 -15.80 6.90
C PHE A 224 -3.83 -15.44 5.46
N TYR A 225 -3.49 -16.32 4.54
CA TYR A 225 -3.72 -16.19 3.12
C TYR A 225 -4.60 -17.31 2.56
N SER A 226 -5.45 -16.97 1.60
CA SER A 226 -6.11 -17.93 0.73
C SER A 226 -6.10 -17.41 -0.70
N LYS A 227 -5.55 -18.20 -1.63
CA LYS A 227 -5.39 -17.85 -3.05
C LYS A 227 -4.74 -16.48 -3.25
N GLY A 228 -3.70 -16.17 -2.47
CA GLY A 228 -2.96 -14.91 -2.52
C GLY A 228 -3.63 -13.72 -1.86
N LYS A 229 -4.84 -13.89 -1.32
CA LYS A 229 -5.54 -12.82 -0.60
C LYS A 229 -5.34 -13.00 0.89
N GLN A 230 -4.95 -11.93 1.56
CA GLN A 230 -4.96 -11.87 3.01
C GLN A 230 -6.41 -11.95 3.51
N ILE A 231 -6.69 -12.93 4.35
CA ILE A 231 -8.00 -13.19 4.96
C ILE A 231 -8.00 -12.95 6.47
N GLY A 232 -6.82 -12.79 7.08
CA GLY A 232 -6.69 -12.45 8.48
C GLY A 232 -5.28 -12.06 8.88
N GLU A 233 -5.16 -11.46 10.06
CA GLU A 233 -3.93 -10.97 10.68
C GLU A 233 -4.07 -11.06 12.20
N LYS A 234 -3.02 -11.49 12.89
CA LYS A 234 -2.89 -11.37 14.35
C LYS A 234 -1.58 -10.70 14.68
N LYS A 235 -1.65 -9.75 15.61
CA LYS A 235 -0.50 -9.03 16.13
C LYS A 235 -0.28 -9.39 17.59
N PHE A 236 0.99 -9.60 17.92
CA PHE A 236 1.42 -10.06 19.22
C PHE A 236 2.29 -9.01 19.90
N LYS A 237 2.18 -8.93 21.22
CA LYS A 237 3.05 -8.16 22.09
C LYS A 237 3.50 -9.08 23.20
N GLU A 238 4.82 -9.22 23.35
CA GLU A 238 5.42 -10.14 24.34
C GLU A 238 4.89 -11.59 24.20
N GLY A 239 4.69 -12.03 22.95
CA GLY A 239 4.16 -13.37 22.61
C GLY A 239 2.66 -13.54 22.81
N GLN A 240 1.93 -12.53 23.30
CA GLN A 240 0.48 -12.59 23.51
C GLN A 240 -0.28 -11.80 22.42
N PRO A 241 -1.37 -12.32 21.86
CA PRO A 241 -2.15 -11.60 20.87
C PRO A 241 -2.80 -10.37 21.50
N TYR A 242 -2.68 -9.21 20.87
CA TYR A 242 -3.34 -7.97 21.32
C TYR A 242 -4.35 -7.43 20.31
N GLU A 243 -4.23 -7.82 19.03
CA GLU A 243 -5.15 -7.46 17.95
C GLU A 243 -5.27 -8.61 16.94
N GLU A 244 -6.49 -8.93 16.53
CA GLU A 244 -6.79 -9.87 15.44
C GLU A 244 -7.75 -9.20 14.46
N LYS A 245 -7.47 -9.32 13.17
CA LYS A 245 -8.37 -8.95 12.08
C LYS A 245 -8.65 -10.17 11.24
N ARG A 246 -9.89 -10.34 10.81
CA ARG A 246 -10.26 -11.41 9.87
C ARG A 246 -11.49 -11.05 9.06
N THR A 247 -11.58 -11.64 7.88
CA THR A 247 -12.72 -11.49 6.99
C THR A 247 -13.54 -12.77 6.98
N ASP A 248 -14.83 -12.65 7.23
CA ASP A 248 -15.79 -13.73 7.09
C ASP A 248 -16.54 -13.59 5.76
N SER A 249 -16.19 -14.46 4.80
CA SER A 249 -16.84 -14.50 3.49
C SER A 249 -18.23 -15.13 3.52
N THR A 250 -18.63 -15.78 4.62
CA THR A 250 -19.94 -16.43 4.73
C THR A 250 -21.06 -15.45 5.07
N VAL A 251 -20.74 -14.32 5.71
CA VAL A 251 -21.72 -13.29 6.10
C VAL A 251 -21.35 -11.95 5.47
N LYS A 252 -21.98 -11.58 4.35
CA LYS A 252 -21.92 -10.24 3.72
C LYS A 252 -20.50 -9.61 3.62
N ASN A 253 -19.44 -10.41 3.48
CA ASN A 253 -18.04 -9.94 3.56
C ASN A 253 -17.80 -9.09 4.82
N MET A 254 -18.05 -9.68 5.99
CA MET A 254 -17.91 -9.01 7.27
C MET A 254 -16.45 -9.02 7.73
N GLU A 255 -15.93 -7.84 8.07
CA GLU A 255 -14.63 -7.68 8.71
C GLU A 255 -14.80 -7.70 10.23
N HIS A 256 -13.99 -8.49 10.90
CA HIS A 256 -13.89 -8.56 12.35
C HIS A 256 -12.57 -7.91 12.78
N THR A 257 -12.63 -7.06 13.80
CA THR A 257 -11.46 -6.58 14.52
C THR A 257 -11.64 -6.89 16.00
N LEU A 258 -10.82 -7.79 16.52
CA LEU A 258 -10.77 -8.18 17.92
C LEU A 258 -9.55 -7.53 18.56
N LYS A 259 -9.70 -7.03 19.78
CA LYS A 259 -8.59 -6.54 20.60
C LYS A 259 -8.64 -7.22 21.95
N TYR A 260 -7.49 -7.47 22.54
CA TYR A 260 -7.36 -8.24 23.77
C TYR A 260 -6.72 -7.41 24.88
N TYR A 261 -7.02 -7.78 26.12
CA TYR A 261 -6.29 -7.34 27.31
C TYR A 261 -5.01 -8.17 27.47
N PRO A 262 -4.02 -7.70 28.26
CA PRO A 262 -2.80 -8.46 28.53
C PRO A 262 -3.05 -9.85 29.16
N ASN A 263 -4.17 -10.03 29.87
CA ASN A 263 -4.58 -11.32 30.43
C ASN A 263 -5.22 -12.27 29.40
N GLY A 264 -5.21 -11.94 28.11
CA GLY A 264 -5.78 -12.72 27.01
C GLY A 264 -7.30 -12.56 26.83
N GLN A 265 -7.99 -11.86 27.75
CA GLN A 265 -9.43 -11.65 27.62
C GLN A 265 -9.76 -10.68 26.50
N LEU A 266 -10.89 -10.91 25.83
CA LEU A 266 -11.36 -10.02 24.78
C LEU A 266 -11.65 -8.64 25.39
N LYS A 267 -11.11 -7.59 24.80
CA LYS A 267 -11.33 -6.18 25.18
C LYS A 267 -12.41 -5.53 24.33
N SER A 268 -12.38 -5.81 23.03
CA SER A 268 -13.40 -5.33 22.11
C SER A 268 -13.51 -6.20 20.87
N HIS A 269 -14.70 -6.29 20.32
CA HIS A 269 -14.97 -6.89 19.02
C HIS A 269 -15.76 -5.89 18.17
N THR A 270 -15.15 -5.42 17.08
CA THR A 270 -15.85 -4.63 16.06
C THR A 270 -16.14 -5.51 14.86
N LYS A 271 -17.37 -5.48 14.35
CA LYS A 271 -17.80 -6.11 13.11
C LYS A 271 -18.24 -5.03 12.14
N ARG A 272 -17.76 -5.08 10.90
CA ARG A 272 -18.11 -4.11 9.85
C ARG A 272 -18.46 -4.83 8.56
N ILE A 273 -19.55 -4.44 7.92
CA ILE A 273 -19.85 -4.89 6.55
C ILE A 273 -19.02 -4.03 5.59
N ILE A 274 -18.20 -4.67 4.75
CA ILE A 274 -17.27 -3.97 3.85
C ILE A 274 -17.98 -3.54 2.55
N LYS A 275 -18.97 -4.32 2.11
CA LYS A 275 -19.74 -4.07 0.89
C LYS A 275 -20.99 -4.94 0.87
N ASP A 276 -22.16 -4.32 0.84
CA ASP A 276 -23.38 -4.96 0.36
C ASP A 276 -23.93 -4.17 -0.84
N SER A 277 -24.93 -4.73 -1.53
CA SER A 277 -25.59 -4.09 -2.69
C SER A 277 -26.24 -2.75 -2.37
N TYR A 278 -26.34 -2.38 -1.09
CA TYR A 278 -27.02 -1.18 -0.59
C TYR A 278 -26.05 -0.18 0.06
N ASN A 279 -24.73 -0.46 0.02
CA ASN A 279 -23.70 0.35 0.64
C ASN A 279 -23.92 0.59 2.16
N SER A 280 -24.55 -0.36 2.85
CA SER A 280 -24.84 -0.23 4.28
C SER A 280 -23.55 -0.31 5.09
N ASN A 281 -23.32 0.68 5.97
CA ASN A 281 -22.18 0.73 6.87
C ASN A 281 -22.59 0.25 8.27
N MET A 282 -23.14 -0.96 8.39
CA MET A 282 -23.51 -1.47 9.71
C MET A 282 -22.25 -1.84 10.50
N VAL A 283 -22.07 -1.16 11.65
CA VAL A 283 -20.97 -1.43 12.57
C VAL A 283 -21.53 -1.94 13.89
N PHE A 284 -21.20 -3.19 14.22
CA PHE A 284 -21.43 -3.71 15.57
C PHE A 284 -20.15 -3.54 16.36
N ARG A 285 -20.27 -3.09 17.61
CA ARG A 285 -19.13 -3.03 18.51
C ARG A 285 -19.53 -3.55 19.88
N ASP A 286 -18.84 -4.58 20.31
CA ASP A 286 -18.89 -5.09 21.68
C ASP A 286 -17.62 -4.65 22.41
N ARG A 287 -17.77 -4.22 23.66
CA ARG A 287 -16.67 -3.93 24.59
C ARG A 287 -16.86 -4.78 25.83
N PHE A 288 -15.76 -5.20 26.42
CA PHE A 288 -15.75 -6.13 27.54
C PHE A 288 -14.90 -5.57 28.69
N TYR A 289 -15.21 -5.99 29.91
CA TYR A 289 -14.32 -5.87 31.05
C TYR A 289 -13.15 -6.86 30.91
N ASP A 290 -12.08 -6.64 31.65
CA ASP A 290 -10.94 -7.57 31.72
C ASP A 290 -11.29 -8.90 32.39
N THR A 291 -12.46 -8.99 33.03
CA THR A 291 -13.10 -10.23 33.49
C THR A 291 -13.76 -11.04 32.36
N GLY A 292 -13.81 -10.51 31.13
CA GLY A 292 -14.49 -11.13 29.98
C GLY A 292 -15.99 -10.83 29.91
N ILE A 293 -16.57 -10.15 30.92
CA ILE A 293 -17.98 -9.79 30.94
C ILE A 293 -18.23 -8.61 30.01
N ILE A 294 -19.36 -8.64 29.29
CA ILE A 294 -19.72 -7.57 28.36
C ILE A 294 -19.92 -6.26 29.12
N LYS A 295 -19.28 -5.19 28.64
CA LYS A 295 -19.31 -3.84 29.19
C LYS A 295 -20.27 -2.94 28.43
N ALA A 296 -20.26 -3.04 27.10
CA ALA A 296 -21.15 -2.27 26.25
C ALA A 296 -21.33 -2.91 24.86
N GLN A 297 -22.51 -2.71 24.29
CA GLN A 297 -22.85 -3.07 22.92
C GLN A 297 -23.31 -1.84 22.15
N TYR A 298 -22.88 -1.76 20.90
CA TYR A 298 -23.24 -0.72 19.96
C TYR A 298 -23.67 -1.37 18.65
N TRP A 299 -24.81 -0.98 18.11
CA TRP A 299 -25.24 -1.39 16.77
C TRP A 299 -26.08 -0.30 16.12
N GLU A 300 -26.03 -0.23 14.80
CA GLU A 300 -26.90 0.64 13.99
C GLU A 300 -28.01 -0.24 13.41
N ASP A 301 -29.26 0.22 13.50
CA ASP A 301 -30.40 -0.45 12.88
C ASP A 301 -30.67 0.07 11.46
N GLU A 302 -31.68 -0.50 10.80
CA GLU A 302 -32.10 -0.12 9.44
C GLU A 302 -32.69 1.30 9.37
N THR A 303 -32.94 1.95 10.51
CA THR A 303 -33.51 3.30 10.61
C THR A 303 -32.46 4.38 10.95
N GLU A 304 -31.18 4.04 10.82
CA GLU A 304 -30.03 4.89 11.17
C GLU A 304 -30.01 5.32 12.66
N LYS A 305 -30.63 4.51 13.53
CA LYS A 305 -30.53 4.68 14.97
C LYS A 305 -29.36 3.84 15.50
N ILE A 306 -28.52 4.49 16.30
CA ILE A 306 -27.45 3.84 17.04
C ILE A 306 -28.00 3.43 18.39
N HIS A 307 -28.03 2.14 18.64
CA HIS A 307 -28.38 1.55 19.92
C HIS A 307 -27.15 1.39 20.79
N ILE A 308 -27.26 1.79 22.06
CA ILE A 308 -26.17 1.69 23.03
C ILE A 308 -26.71 1.00 24.26
N ARG A 309 -26.21 -0.21 24.53
CA ARG A 309 -26.47 -0.95 25.76
C ARG A 309 -25.20 -1.00 26.60
N ARG A 310 -25.31 -0.68 27.89
CA ARG A 310 -24.19 -0.73 28.85
C ARG A 310 -24.54 -1.66 29.99
N TYR A 311 -23.50 -2.28 30.54
CA TYR A 311 -23.62 -3.33 31.54
C TYR A 311 -22.74 -3.03 32.74
N PHE A 312 -23.15 -3.50 33.90
CA PHE A 312 -22.29 -3.65 35.06
C PHE A 312 -21.29 -4.78 34.84
N ASP A 313 -20.27 -4.84 35.69
CA ASP A 313 -19.23 -5.88 35.69
C ASP A 313 -19.75 -7.26 36.10
N ASP A 314 -20.98 -7.37 36.59
CA ASP A 314 -21.70 -8.63 36.83
C ASP A 314 -22.61 -9.05 35.65
N GLY A 315 -22.62 -8.27 34.56
CA GLY A 315 -23.41 -8.53 33.36
C GLY A 315 -24.86 -8.04 33.41
N GLN A 316 -25.31 -7.38 34.48
CA GLN A 316 -26.63 -6.76 34.52
C GLN A 316 -26.67 -5.50 33.64
N ILE A 317 -27.81 -5.24 32.97
CA ILE A 317 -27.98 -4.04 32.14
C ILE A 317 -27.98 -2.81 33.05
N ARG A 318 -27.00 -1.92 32.83
CA ARG A 318 -26.89 -0.62 33.49
C ARG A 318 -27.71 0.45 32.78
N SER A 319 -27.68 0.46 31.45
CA SER A 319 -28.44 1.45 30.68
C SER A 319 -28.67 1.00 29.25
N TYR A 320 -29.76 1.47 28.66
CA TYR A 320 -30.05 1.33 27.24
C TYR A 320 -30.64 2.64 26.70
N HIS A 321 -30.04 3.15 25.62
CA HIS A 321 -30.54 4.34 24.91
C HIS A 321 -30.26 4.24 23.41
N THR A 322 -31.00 5.02 22.64
CA THR A 322 -30.85 5.17 21.19
C THR A 322 -30.42 6.59 20.86
N ILE A 323 -29.67 6.74 19.77
CA ILE A 323 -29.25 8.03 19.21
C ILE A 323 -29.61 8.02 17.73
N LYS A 324 -30.35 9.02 17.25
CA LYS A 324 -30.64 9.17 15.82
C LYS A 324 -29.49 9.93 15.14
N LYS A 325 -29.01 9.42 14.01
CA LYS A 325 -28.07 10.13 13.15
C LYS A 325 -28.84 11.26 12.43
N ILE A 326 -28.52 12.52 12.71
CA ILE A 326 -29.06 13.65 11.95
C ILE A 326 -27.91 14.15 11.07
N GLU A 327 -28.14 14.18 9.75
CA GLU A 327 -27.18 14.72 8.80
C GLU A 327 -27.01 16.22 9.06
N ASN A 328 -25.75 16.62 9.25
CA ASN A 328 -25.29 17.98 9.54
C ASN A 328 -25.56 18.48 10.98
N GLU A 329 -24.48 18.98 11.57
CA GLU A 329 -24.35 19.57 12.91
C GLU A 329 -24.03 18.60 14.05
N ARG A 330 -22.92 18.90 14.74
CA ARG A 330 -22.44 18.33 16.00
C ARG A 330 -23.57 17.68 16.81
N PHE A 331 -23.63 16.33 16.81
CA PHE A 331 -24.44 15.48 17.70
C PHE A 331 -25.49 16.23 18.54
N ASN A 332 -26.57 16.72 17.93
CA ASN A 332 -27.75 17.13 18.70
C ASN A 332 -28.39 15.84 19.24
N LYS A 333 -27.91 15.42 20.41
CA LYS A 333 -28.27 14.18 21.11
C LYS A 333 -29.70 14.28 21.63
N LEU A 334 -30.68 13.88 20.84
CA LEU A 334 -31.93 13.35 21.41
C LEU A 334 -31.60 11.94 21.92
N ASN A 335 -31.12 11.86 23.18
CA ASN A 335 -30.96 10.59 23.88
C ASN A 335 -32.36 10.14 24.32
N GLU A 336 -32.93 9.15 23.64
CA GLU A 336 -34.08 8.44 24.17
C GLU A 336 -33.56 7.39 25.16
N TYR A 337 -33.64 7.70 26.46
CA TYR A 337 -33.33 6.73 27.51
C TYR A 337 -34.50 5.76 27.67
N LEU A 338 -34.24 4.48 27.40
CA LEU A 338 -35.23 3.42 27.57
C LEU A 338 -35.08 2.74 28.93
N ILE A 339 -33.83 2.61 29.42
CA ILE A 339 -33.51 2.06 30.76
C ILE A 339 -32.26 2.79 31.30
N CYS A 340 -32.28 3.24 32.56
CA CYS A 340 -31.10 3.81 33.23
C CYS A 340 -31.06 3.46 34.72
N PHE A 341 -29.95 2.86 35.17
CA PHE A 341 -29.66 2.61 36.58
C PHE A 341 -28.41 3.40 37.02
N ASP A 342 -28.40 3.85 38.28
CA ASP A 342 -27.21 4.42 38.91
C ASP A 342 -26.19 3.35 39.32
N GLU A 343 -25.08 3.76 39.94
CA GLU A 343 -24.02 2.84 40.41
C GLU A 343 -24.45 1.88 41.51
N ASN A 344 -25.56 2.18 42.20
CA ASN A 344 -26.17 1.33 43.23
C ASN A 344 -27.33 0.50 42.67
N LYS A 345 -27.46 0.41 41.34
CA LYS A 345 -28.52 -0.32 40.62
C LYS A 345 -29.94 0.21 40.89
N LYS A 346 -30.08 1.47 41.34
CA LYS A 346 -31.39 2.11 41.48
C LYS A 346 -31.81 2.75 40.16
N LYS A 347 -33.07 2.56 39.77
CA LYS A 347 -33.63 3.11 38.53
C LYS A 347 -33.70 4.64 38.62
N ARG A 348 -33.22 5.33 37.60
CA ARG A 348 -33.32 6.79 37.45
C ARG A 348 -34.52 7.19 36.61
#